data_AF-A0A9P5YBK0-F1
#
_entry.id   AF-A0A9P5YBK0-F1
#
_cell.length_a   1.000
_cell.length_b   1.000
_cell.length_c   1.000
_cell.angle_alpha   90.00
_cell.angle_beta   90.00
_cell.angle_gamma   90.00
#
_symmetry.space_group_name_H-M   'P 1'
#
loop_
_entity.id
_entity.type
_entity.pdbx_description
1 polymer ?
#
loop_
_entity_poly.entity_id
_entity_poly.type
_entity_poly.pdbx_seq_one_letter_code
_entity_poly.pdbx_strand_id
1 'polypeptide(L)'
;MLPILSSLFISPLVRQSLSSAKPVVSIFRTHLRFSSQVSASQPSNIPQESPLEGWNNIIGEEVKKQATSLLTIEQIWRQKSAAARNAAAEHPPANAYSGRCVQVMDGNVGDAYQRLNQILSRNKVRAQLRRAERHEKKGEKRRRLSSERWRRQFAHEVRKKVQLVTKIRNRGA
;
A
#
# COMPACT_ATOMS: atom_id res chain seq x y z
N MET A 1 -73.95 23.11 -8.45
CA MET A 1 -74.19 23.23 -7.00
C MET A 1 -73.56 22.03 -6.31
N LEU A 2 -72.68 22.27 -5.33
CA LEU A 2 -72.15 21.29 -4.36
C LEU A 2 -73.31 20.73 -3.47
N PRO A 3 -73.12 19.78 -2.52
CA PRO A 3 -71.93 19.02 -2.06
C PRO A 3 -72.21 17.50 -1.91
N ILE A 4 -71.23 16.63 -1.54
CA ILE A 4 -71.28 15.63 -0.42
C ILE A 4 -69.85 15.13 -0.09
N LEU A 5 -69.36 15.59 1.05
CA LEU A 5 -68.57 14.95 2.11
C LEU A 5 -67.84 13.60 1.83
N SER A 6 -66.50 13.62 1.94
CA SER A 6 -65.71 12.43 2.31
C SER A 6 -64.88 12.74 3.56
N SER A 7 -65.31 12.16 4.69
CA SER A 7 -64.68 12.18 6.00
C SER A 7 -63.34 11.44 6.00
N LEU A 8 -62.24 12.15 6.21
CA LEU A 8 -60.96 11.55 6.57
C LEU A 8 -60.97 11.21 8.06
N PHE A 9 -61.03 9.92 8.36
CA PHE A 9 -60.89 9.37 9.71
C PHE A 9 -59.51 9.71 10.28
N ILE A 10 -59.51 10.42 11.40
CA ILE A 10 -58.34 10.66 12.26
C ILE A 10 -58.14 9.41 13.11
N SER A 11 -57.05 8.69 12.88
CA SER A 11 -56.58 7.63 13.78
C SER A 11 -55.46 8.18 14.68
N PRO A 12 -55.59 8.18 16.01
CA PRO A 12 -54.50 8.52 16.91
C PRO A 12 -53.66 7.27 17.18
N LEU A 13 -52.57 7.09 16.43
CA LEU A 13 -51.63 6.02 16.73
C LEU A 13 -50.68 6.48 17.84
N VAL A 14 -50.99 5.97 19.04
CA VAL A 14 -50.23 5.98 20.28
C VAL A 14 -48.73 5.82 20.01
N ARG A 15 -47.94 6.86 20.30
CA ARG A 15 -46.48 6.79 20.25
C ARG A 15 -45.97 6.30 21.61
N GLN A 16 -45.86 4.99 21.76
CA GLN A 16 -45.17 4.39 22.90
C GLN A 16 -43.70 4.83 22.89
N SER A 17 -43.27 5.46 23.98
CA SER A 17 -41.87 5.79 24.23
C SER A 17 -41.08 4.51 24.48
N LEU A 18 -40.41 4.01 23.45
CA LEU A 18 -39.28 3.11 23.66
C LEU A 18 -38.15 3.94 24.24
N SER A 19 -37.93 3.79 25.55
CA SER A 19 -36.70 4.23 26.20
C SER A 19 -35.54 3.54 25.47
N SER A 20 -34.76 4.32 24.72
CA SER A 20 -33.53 3.78 24.13
C SER A 20 -32.52 3.65 25.25
N ALA A 21 -32.49 2.47 25.88
CA ALA A 21 -31.35 2.06 26.69
C ALA A 21 -30.11 2.18 25.79
N LYS A 22 -29.18 3.05 26.19
CA LYS A 22 -27.91 3.25 25.49
C LYS A 22 -27.19 1.89 25.48
N PRO A 23 -26.73 1.37 24.33
CA PRO A 23 -25.89 0.19 24.35
C PRO A 23 -24.63 0.54 25.14
N VAL A 24 -24.41 -0.15 26.25
CA VAL A 24 -23.12 -0.17 26.94
C VAL A 24 -22.17 -0.88 25.98
N VAL A 25 -21.50 -0.09 25.14
CA VAL A 25 -20.38 -0.59 24.34
C VAL A 25 -19.30 -0.93 25.35
N SER A 26 -19.23 -2.21 25.72
CA SER A 26 -18.04 -2.78 26.33
C SER A 26 -16.89 -2.56 25.36
N ILE A 27 -16.13 -1.50 25.64
CA ILE A 27 -14.84 -1.28 25.03
C ILE A 27 -13.94 -2.33 25.66
N PHE A 28 -14.03 -3.57 25.19
CA PHE A 28 -12.86 -4.44 25.23
C PHE A 28 -11.83 -3.74 24.37
N ARG A 29 -11.07 -2.88 25.06
CA ARG A 29 -9.85 -2.27 24.58
C ARG A 29 -8.94 -3.44 24.32
N THR A 30 -8.99 -3.96 23.10
CA THR A 30 -7.91 -4.75 22.55
C THR A 30 -6.72 -3.82 22.61
N HIS A 31 -5.99 -3.89 23.71
CA HIS A 31 -4.62 -3.49 23.76
C HIS A 31 -3.95 -4.35 22.70
N LEU A 32 -3.92 -3.82 21.47
CA LEU A 32 -2.76 -3.97 20.61
C LEU A 32 -1.62 -3.52 21.50
N ARG A 33 -1.07 -4.47 22.28
CA ARG A 33 0.30 -4.41 22.74
C ARG A 33 1.06 -4.32 21.43
N PHE A 34 1.29 -3.09 20.98
CA PHE A 34 2.46 -2.78 20.22
C PHE A 34 3.58 -3.16 21.18
N SER A 35 3.92 -4.45 21.14
CA SER A 35 5.23 -4.91 21.54
C SER A 35 6.13 -4.09 20.66
N SER A 36 6.60 -2.95 21.20
CA SER A 36 7.94 -2.54 20.91
C SER A 36 8.78 -3.70 21.43
N GLN A 37 8.93 -4.73 20.60
CA GLN A 37 10.26 -5.21 20.40
C GLN A 37 11.03 -3.96 19.96
N VAL A 38 11.57 -3.26 20.95
CA VAL A 38 12.98 -2.92 20.89
C VAL A 38 13.61 -4.29 20.67
N SER A 39 13.67 -4.72 19.40
CA SER A 39 14.75 -5.57 18.99
C SER A 39 15.93 -4.74 19.41
N ALA A 40 16.50 -5.10 20.57
CA ALA A 40 17.89 -4.79 20.85
C ALA A 40 18.53 -4.97 19.49
N SER A 41 19.04 -3.87 18.93
CA SER A 41 19.75 -3.92 17.67
C SER A 41 20.70 -5.08 17.85
N GLN A 42 20.38 -6.21 17.22
CA GLN A 42 21.33 -7.27 17.04
C GLN A 42 22.52 -6.49 16.53
N PRO A 43 23.68 -6.50 17.25
CA PRO A 43 24.86 -5.87 16.68
C PRO A 43 24.88 -6.42 15.28
N SER A 44 24.71 -5.52 14.29
CA SER A 44 24.78 -5.90 12.90
C SER A 44 25.96 -6.83 12.87
N ASN A 45 25.74 -8.09 12.50
CA ASN A 45 26.83 -8.97 12.20
C ASN A 45 27.41 -8.33 10.95
N ILE A 46 28.21 -7.28 11.17
CA ILE A 46 29.15 -6.71 10.23
C ILE A 46 29.86 -7.98 9.85
N PRO A 47 29.68 -8.47 8.61
CA PRO A 47 30.54 -9.54 8.14
C PRO A 47 31.92 -9.03 8.51
N GLN A 48 32.65 -9.78 9.34
CA GLN A 48 34.06 -9.51 9.55
C GLN A 48 34.66 -9.77 8.16
N GLU A 49 34.50 -8.82 7.24
CA GLU A 49 35.14 -8.80 5.95
C GLU A 49 36.59 -8.77 6.36
N SER A 50 37.21 -9.94 6.26
CA SER A 50 38.62 -10.04 6.52
C SER A 50 39.27 -8.96 5.65
N PRO A 51 40.18 -8.12 6.17
CA PRO A 51 40.77 -7.04 5.37
C PRO A 51 41.29 -7.54 4.02
N LEU A 52 41.68 -8.83 3.96
CA LEU A 52 42.11 -9.57 2.78
C LEU A 52 41.00 -9.79 1.72
N GLU A 53 39.73 -9.93 2.08
CA GLU A 53 38.61 -10.02 1.13
C GLU A 53 38.45 -8.74 0.30
N GLY A 54 38.63 -7.57 0.92
CA GLY A 54 38.61 -6.28 0.23
C GLY A 54 39.72 -6.17 -0.81
N TRP A 55 40.96 -6.58 -0.46
CA TRP A 55 42.09 -6.60 -1.39
C TRP A 55 41.92 -7.62 -2.51
N ASN A 56 41.34 -8.80 -2.22
CA ASN A 56 41.07 -9.82 -3.23
C ASN A 56 40.04 -9.35 -4.28
N ASN A 57 39.03 -8.58 -3.86
CA ASN A 57 38.05 -7.99 -4.77
C ASN A 57 38.67 -6.93 -5.68
N ILE A 58 39.52 -6.05 -5.13
CA ILE A 58 40.22 -5.00 -5.88
C ILE A 58 41.20 -5.62 -6.90
N ILE A 59 42.02 -6.58 -6.47
CA ILE A 59 42.94 -7.31 -7.35
C ILE A 59 42.16 -8.07 -8.42
N GLY A 60 41.06 -8.73 -8.05
CA GLY A 60 40.19 -9.45 -8.97
C GLY A 60 39.55 -8.55 -10.04
N GLU A 61 39.21 -7.31 -9.70
CA GLU A 61 38.70 -6.33 -10.67
C GLU A 61 39.79 -5.84 -11.64
N GLU A 62 40.99 -5.54 -11.16
CA GLU A 62 42.10 -5.11 -12.01
C GLU A 62 42.55 -6.21 -12.97
N VAL A 63 42.64 -7.46 -12.51
CA VAL A 63 42.95 -8.61 -13.36
C VAL A 63 41.88 -8.78 -14.46
N LYS A 64 40.60 -8.58 -14.15
CA LYS A 64 39.52 -8.62 -15.15
C LYS A 64 39.65 -7.47 -16.16
N LYS A 65 39.98 -6.25 -15.73
CA LYS A 65 40.19 -5.10 -16.63
C LYS A 65 41.36 -5.36 -17.58
N GLN A 66 42.49 -5.85 -17.07
CA GLN A 66 43.65 -6.23 -17.88
C GLN A 66 43.33 -7.39 -18.84
N ALA A 67 42.57 -8.39 -18.41
CA ALA A 67 42.11 -9.46 -19.30
C ALA A 67 41.18 -8.94 -20.41
N THR A 68 40.34 -7.95 -20.11
CA THR A 68 39.44 -7.35 -21.12
C THR A 68 40.14 -6.43 -22.11
N SER A 69 41.27 -5.80 -21.76
CA SER A 69 42.04 -4.95 -22.68
C SER A 69 42.80 -5.74 -23.75
N LEU A 70 43.08 -7.03 -23.49
CA LEU A 70 43.71 -7.94 -24.46
C LEU A 70 42.70 -8.50 -25.48
N LEU A 71 41.40 -8.34 -25.25
CA LEU A 71 40.35 -8.83 -26.15
C LEU A 71 40.09 -7.81 -27.26
N THR A 72 39.82 -8.31 -28.47
CA THR A 72 39.32 -7.47 -29.55
C THR A 72 37.96 -6.89 -29.15
N ILE A 73 37.63 -5.68 -29.62
CA ILE A 73 36.35 -5.01 -29.36
C ILE A 73 35.17 -5.96 -29.66
N GLU A 74 35.23 -6.72 -30.74
CA GLU A 74 34.21 -7.70 -31.12
C GLU A 74 34.01 -8.80 -30.07
N GLN A 75 35.10 -9.31 -29.48
CA GLN A 75 35.05 -10.33 -28.43
C GLN A 75 34.44 -9.78 -27.14
N ILE A 76 34.75 -8.54 -26.77
CA ILE A 76 34.16 -7.85 -25.61
C ILE A 76 32.65 -7.70 -25.80
N TRP A 77 32.20 -7.26 -26.98
CA TRP A 77 30.78 -7.14 -27.29
C TRP A 77 30.07 -8.48 -27.28
N ARG A 78 30.68 -9.53 -27.84
CA ARG A 78 30.14 -10.89 -27.82
C ARG A 78 29.96 -11.40 -26.39
N GLN A 79 30.95 -11.21 -25.52
CA GLN A 79 30.89 -11.60 -24.11
C GLN A 79 29.80 -10.82 -23.37
N LYS A 80 29.75 -9.49 -23.52
CA LYS A 80 28.71 -8.65 -22.89
C LYS A 80 27.31 -8.99 -23.38
N SER A 81 27.15 -9.24 -24.67
CA SER A 81 25.86 -9.62 -25.27
C SER A 81 25.40 -10.98 -24.74
N ALA A 82 26.30 -11.96 -24.65
CA ALA A 82 26.00 -13.27 -24.07
C ALA A 82 25.60 -13.16 -22.59
N ALA A 83 26.36 -12.39 -21.79
CA ALA A 83 26.04 -12.15 -20.39
C ALA A 83 24.69 -11.46 -20.20
N ALA A 84 24.38 -10.43 -21.01
CA ALA A 84 23.09 -9.76 -20.97
C ALA A 84 21.93 -10.69 -21.35
N ARG A 85 22.15 -11.61 -22.31
CA ARG A 85 21.15 -12.60 -22.71
C ARG A 85 20.88 -13.62 -21.60
N ASN A 86 21.93 -14.09 -20.92
CA ASN A 86 21.81 -14.99 -19.78
C ASN A 86 21.08 -14.30 -18.61
N ALA A 87 21.46 -13.06 -18.28
CA ALA A 87 20.80 -12.28 -17.24
C ALA A 87 19.30 -12.04 -17.55
N ALA A 88 18.96 -11.77 -18.81
CA ALA A 88 17.57 -11.63 -19.24
C ALA A 88 16.79 -12.95 -19.17
N ALA A 89 17.45 -14.10 -19.32
CA ALA A 89 16.84 -15.42 -19.18
C ALA A 89 16.61 -15.77 -17.69
N GLU A 90 17.56 -15.45 -16.81
CA GLU A 90 17.45 -15.62 -15.36
C GLU A 90 16.38 -14.70 -14.76
N HIS A 91 16.31 -13.46 -15.25
CA HIS A 91 15.42 -12.41 -14.76
C HIS A 91 14.62 -11.83 -15.92
N PRO A 92 13.57 -12.53 -16.37
CA PRO A 92 12.75 -12.02 -17.47
C PRO A 92 12.15 -10.66 -17.08
N PRO A 93 11.99 -9.74 -18.07
CA PRO A 93 11.38 -8.45 -17.81
C PRO A 93 9.99 -8.62 -17.22
N ALA A 94 9.62 -7.72 -16.31
CA ALA A 94 8.35 -7.79 -15.60
C ALA A 94 7.17 -7.85 -16.58
N ASN A 95 6.38 -8.92 -16.49
CA ASN A 95 5.15 -9.07 -17.26
C ASN A 95 4.00 -8.22 -16.65
N ALA A 96 2.88 -8.08 -17.36
CA ALA A 96 1.72 -7.29 -16.90
C ALA A 96 1.12 -7.76 -15.55
N TYR A 97 1.44 -8.99 -15.13
CA TYR A 97 0.94 -9.65 -13.93
C TYR A 97 1.96 -9.68 -12.78
N SER A 98 3.21 -9.31 -13.02
CA SER A 98 4.32 -9.43 -12.06
C SER A 98 4.05 -8.64 -10.78
N GLY A 99 3.38 -7.48 -10.88
CA GLY A 99 2.92 -6.69 -9.73
C GLY A 99 1.57 -7.09 -9.13
N ARG A 100 0.96 -8.20 -9.59
CA ARG A 100 -0.38 -8.67 -9.19
C ARG A 100 -0.41 -10.17 -8.90
N CYS A 101 0.76 -10.82 -8.80
CA CYS A 101 0.90 -12.19 -8.35
C CYS A 101 1.44 -12.21 -6.92
N VAL A 102 1.00 -13.18 -6.13
CA VAL A 102 1.53 -13.48 -4.80
C VAL A 102 1.74 -14.98 -4.74
N GLN A 103 2.95 -15.41 -4.38
CA GLN A 103 3.24 -16.82 -4.16
C GLN A 103 2.60 -17.29 -2.87
N VAL A 104 1.99 -18.47 -2.90
CA VAL A 104 1.45 -19.11 -1.70
C VAL A 104 2.60 -19.77 -0.94
N MET A 105 2.81 -19.36 0.30
CA MET A 105 3.78 -19.97 1.23
C MET A 105 3.05 -20.95 2.14
N ASP A 106 3.66 -22.11 2.41
CA ASP A 106 3.19 -23.08 3.41
C ASP A 106 1.74 -23.55 3.23
N GLY A 107 1.24 -23.55 1.99
CA GLY A 107 -0.14 -23.89 1.66
C GLY A 107 -1.20 -22.90 2.19
N ASN A 108 -0.80 -21.78 2.80
CA ASN A 108 -1.72 -20.80 3.37
C ASN A 108 -2.25 -19.85 2.28
N VAL A 109 -3.26 -20.33 1.55
CA VAL A 109 -3.93 -19.58 0.49
C VAL A 109 -4.67 -18.34 1.04
N GLY A 110 -5.20 -18.42 2.26
CA GLY A 110 -5.96 -17.34 2.89
C GLY A 110 -5.12 -16.07 3.08
N ASP A 111 -3.92 -16.21 3.64
CA ASP A 111 -2.99 -15.09 3.83
C ASP A 111 -2.48 -14.56 2.48
N ALA A 112 -2.10 -15.46 1.56
CA ALA A 112 -1.69 -15.05 0.21
C ALA A 112 -2.78 -14.23 -0.51
N TYR A 113 -4.04 -14.61 -0.36
CA TYR A 113 -5.19 -13.87 -0.92
C TYR A 113 -5.39 -12.50 -0.25
N GLN A 114 -5.23 -12.40 1.07
CA GLN A 114 -5.29 -11.13 1.78
C GLN A 114 -4.17 -10.18 1.33
N ARG A 115 -2.94 -10.68 1.21
CA ARG A 115 -1.80 -9.92 0.69
C ARG A 115 -2.07 -9.43 -0.74
N LEU A 116 -2.58 -10.30 -1.61
CA LEU A 116 -2.96 -9.93 -2.97
C LEU A 116 -4.03 -8.82 -2.96
N ASN A 117 -5.05 -8.92 -2.12
CA ASN A 117 -6.07 -7.90 -1.98
C ASN A 117 -5.51 -6.55 -1.52
N GLN A 118 -4.56 -6.54 -0.59
CA GLN A 118 -3.88 -5.33 -0.14
C GLN A 118 -3.07 -4.68 -1.28
N ILE A 119 -2.34 -5.48 -2.06
CA ILE A 119 -1.58 -5.02 -3.24
C ILE A 119 -2.52 -4.36 -4.26
N LEU A 120 -3.62 -5.02 -4.61
CA LEU A 120 -4.60 -4.49 -5.56
C LEU A 120 -5.28 -3.20 -5.06
N SER A 121 -5.52 -3.09 -3.75
CA SER A 121 -6.06 -1.90 -3.11
C SER A 121 -5.08 -0.72 -3.13
N ARG A 122 -3.82 -0.96 -2.76
CA ARG A 122 -2.74 0.04 -2.78
C ARG A 122 -2.52 0.59 -4.18
N ASN A 123 -2.51 -0.28 -5.18
CA ASN A 123 -2.37 0.08 -6.60
C ASN A 123 -3.66 0.65 -7.21
N LYS A 124 -4.76 0.67 -6.46
CA LYS A 124 -6.08 1.21 -6.85
C LYS A 124 -6.67 0.56 -8.10
N VAL A 125 -6.30 -0.70 -8.40
CA VAL A 125 -6.72 -1.42 -9.62
C VAL A 125 -8.24 -1.52 -9.70
N ARG A 126 -8.89 -1.98 -8.62
CA ARG A 126 -10.36 -2.15 -8.57
C ARG A 126 -11.10 -0.81 -8.70
N ALA A 127 -10.56 0.24 -8.09
CA ALA A 127 -11.17 1.58 -8.18
C ALA A 127 -11.03 2.20 -9.57
N GLN A 128 -9.91 1.94 -10.26
CA GLN A 128 -9.71 2.34 -11.64
C GLN A 128 -10.63 1.57 -12.58
N LEU A 129 -10.74 0.25 -12.41
CA LEU A 129 -11.64 -0.61 -13.20
C LEU A 129 -13.08 -0.08 -13.12
N ARG A 130 -13.61 0.15 -11.92
CA ARG A 130 -14.97 0.71 -11.72
C ARG A 130 -15.17 2.07 -12.37
N ARG A 131 -14.13 2.89 -12.44
CA ARG A 131 -14.19 4.22 -13.09
C ARG A 131 -14.04 4.13 -14.61
N ALA A 132 -13.40 3.08 -15.11
CA ALA A 132 -13.18 2.83 -16.53
C ALA A 132 -14.37 2.11 -17.18
N GLU A 133 -15.22 1.43 -16.41
CA GLU A 133 -16.46 0.79 -16.88
C GLU A 133 -17.35 1.72 -17.72
N ARG A 134 -17.35 3.03 -17.42
CA ARG A 134 -18.10 4.04 -18.18
C ARG A 134 -17.21 5.23 -18.52
N HIS A 135 -17.43 5.84 -19.68
CA HIS A 135 -16.72 7.04 -20.07
C HIS A 135 -17.10 8.22 -19.16
N GLU A 136 -16.10 8.77 -18.46
CA GLU A 136 -16.21 10.03 -17.73
C GLU A 136 -15.74 11.19 -18.62
N LYS A 137 -16.57 12.22 -18.79
CA LYS A 137 -16.21 13.41 -19.57
C LYS A 137 -14.96 14.08 -18.99
N LYS A 138 -14.09 14.63 -19.86
CA LYS A 138 -12.82 15.27 -19.45
C LYS A 138 -13.00 16.37 -18.39
N GLY A 139 -14.04 17.20 -18.50
CA GLY A 139 -14.33 18.26 -17.54
C GLY A 139 -14.74 17.74 -16.16
N GLU A 140 -15.63 16.75 -16.14
CA GLU A 140 -16.07 16.07 -14.90
C GLU A 140 -14.90 15.38 -14.20
N LYS A 141 -14.05 14.68 -14.96
CA LYS A 141 -12.82 14.07 -14.45
C LYS A 141 -11.90 15.09 -13.77
N ARG A 142 -11.72 16.27 -14.36
CA ARG A 142 -10.90 17.35 -13.78
C ARG A 142 -11.50 17.89 -12.49
N ARG A 143 -12.82 18.16 -12.48
CA ARG A 143 -13.55 18.63 -11.29
C ARG A 143 -13.46 17.60 -10.15
N ARG A 144 -13.67 16.32 -10.45
CA ARG A 144 -13.53 15.22 -9.50
C ARG A 144 -12.13 15.13 -8.92
N LEU A 145 -11.09 15.10 -9.77
CA LEU A 145 -9.70 15.01 -9.31
C LEU A 145 -9.28 16.20 -8.46
N SER A 146 -9.75 17.41 -8.78
CA SER A 146 -9.53 18.61 -7.96
C SER A 146 -10.18 18.46 -6.58
N SER A 147 -11.48 18.12 -6.54
CA SER A 147 -12.22 17.88 -5.29
C SER A 147 -11.61 16.77 -4.44
N GLU A 148 -11.17 15.67 -5.06
CA GLU A 148 -10.51 14.58 -4.34
C GLU A 148 -9.17 15.02 -3.74
N ARG A 149 -8.36 15.80 -4.47
CA ARG A 149 -7.09 16.34 -3.95
C ARG A 149 -7.34 17.27 -2.77
N TRP A 150 -8.29 18.19 -2.90
CA TRP A 150 -8.66 19.10 -1.82
C TRP A 150 -9.10 18.35 -0.55
N ARG A 151 -9.99 17.37 -0.68
CA ARG A 151 -10.44 16.56 0.47
C ARG A 151 -9.31 15.81 1.14
N ARG A 152 -8.34 15.29 0.37
CA ARG A 152 -7.15 14.63 0.93
C ARG A 152 -6.26 15.62 1.69
N GLN A 153 -6.01 16.79 1.11
CA GLN A 153 -5.21 17.83 1.74
C GLN A 153 -5.87 18.33 3.03
N PHE A 154 -7.17 18.63 2.97
CA PHE A 154 -7.96 19.07 4.11
C PHE A 154 -7.92 18.03 5.24
N ALA A 155 -8.18 16.75 4.93
CA ALA A 155 -8.11 15.68 5.93
C ALA A 155 -6.71 15.53 6.54
N HIS A 156 -5.66 15.76 5.76
CA HIS A 156 -4.28 15.74 6.27
C HIS A 156 -4.01 16.89 7.24
N GLU A 157 -4.39 18.11 6.87
CA GLU A 157 -4.21 19.29 7.72
C GLU A 157 -5.05 19.18 9.01
N VAL A 158 -6.31 18.74 8.91
CA VAL A 158 -7.14 18.45 10.10
C VAL A 158 -6.46 17.42 11.00
N ARG A 159 -5.93 16.32 10.45
CA ARG A 159 -5.23 15.30 11.22
C ARG A 159 -4.01 15.87 11.95
N LYS A 160 -3.20 16.71 11.30
CA LYS A 160 -2.04 17.36 11.95
C LYS A 160 -2.47 18.22 13.12
N LYS A 161 -3.52 19.04 12.95
CA LYS A 161 -4.02 19.93 14.01
C LYS A 161 -4.59 19.12 15.18
N VAL A 162 -5.38 18.08 14.91
CA VAL A 162 -5.90 17.18 15.95
C VAL A 162 -4.78 16.45 16.69
N GLN A 163 -3.75 15.99 15.97
CA GLN A 163 -2.56 15.37 16.59
C GLN A 163 -1.82 16.36 17.50
N LEU A 164 -1.70 17.64 17.12
CA LEU A 164 -1.10 18.67 17.96
C LEU A 164 -1.92 18.90 19.24
N VAL A 165 -3.24 19.06 19.12
CA VAL A 165 -4.14 19.23 20.28
C VAL A 165 -4.05 18.01 21.21
N THR A 166 -4.04 16.81 20.64
CA THR A 166 -3.89 15.57 21.42
C THR A 166 -2.56 15.54 22.17
N LYS A 167 -1.47 16.00 21.55
CA LYS A 167 -0.15 16.11 22.21
C LYS A 167 -0.17 17.13 23.35
N ILE A 168 -0.82 18.29 23.17
CA ILE A 168 -0.94 19.33 24.21
C ILE A 168 -1.73 18.77 25.40
N ARG A 169 -2.89 18.17 25.15
CA ARG A 169 -3.72 17.53 26.18
C ARG A 169 -2.97 16.44 26.95
N ASN A 170 -2.22 15.59 26.23
CA ASN A 170 -1.45 14.51 26.86
C ASN A 170 -0.28 15.04 27.72
N ARG A 171 0.15 16.29 27.53
CA ARG A 171 1.19 16.94 28.35
C ARG A 171 0.63 17.57 29.63
N GLY A 172 -0.68 17.62 29.81
CA GLY A 172 -1.32 18.10 31.05
C GLY A 172 -1.71 19.58 31.06
N ALA A 173 -1.95 20.17 29.88
CA ALA A 173 -2.72 21.41 29.78
C ALA A 173 -4.23 21.11 29.74
#